data_AF-A0A357G1P1-F1
#
_entry.id   AF-A0A357G1P1-F1
#
_cell.length_a   1.000
_cell.length_b   1.000
_cell.length_c   1.000
_cell.angle_alpha   90.00
_cell.angle_beta   90.00
_cell.angle_gamma   90.00
#
_symmetry.space_group_name_H-M   'P 1'
#
loop_
_entity.id
_entity.type
_entity.pdbx_description
1 polymer ?
#
loop_
_entity_poly.entity_id
_entity_poly.type
_entity_poly.pdbx_seq_one_letter_code
_entity_poly.pdbx_strand_id
1 'polypeptide(L)'
;MKPSNTNRNAGQDEEWNGWAAAAQQGDKRAYAALLKGIAPFIRGMITGGLANADWADDIVQEVLISVHKSLHTWSPDRPFRPWLAAIASFRKADFLRRHYGARGDRKISLDDADFSALPV
;
A
#
# COMPACT_ATOMS: atom_id res chain seq x y z
N MET A 1 12.25 14.32 -25.18
CA MET A 1 12.79 14.48 -23.82
C MET A 1 11.66 14.59 -22.82
N LYS A 2 11.58 13.75 -21.77
CA LYS A 2 10.62 13.89 -20.65
C LYS A 2 11.37 14.21 -19.35
N PRO A 3 11.63 15.49 -19.02
CA PRO A 3 12.05 15.85 -17.67
C PRO A 3 10.81 16.31 -16.88
N SER A 4 10.27 15.53 -15.93
CA SER A 4 9.27 16.04 -14.95
C SER A 4 8.71 15.07 -13.88
N ASN A 5 9.15 13.80 -13.78
CA ASN A 5 8.54 12.88 -12.78
C ASN A 5 9.27 12.83 -11.43
N THR A 6 10.59 13.01 -11.40
CA THR A 6 11.40 12.82 -10.18
C THR A 6 11.10 13.87 -9.10
N ASN A 7 10.91 15.13 -9.47
CA ASN A 7 10.70 16.21 -8.49
C ASN A 7 9.31 16.13 -7.82
N ARG A 8 8.27 15.76 -8.56
CA ARG A 8 6.93 15.52 -7.99
C ARG A 8 6.89 14.30 -7.08
N ASN A 9 7.60 13.23 -7.44
CA ASN A 9 7.71 12.04 -6.59
C ASN A 9 8.41 12.37 -5.26
N ALA A 10 9.51 13.12 -5.28
CA ALA A 10 10.23 13.48 -4.07
C ALA A 10 9.37 14.32 -3.09
N GLY A 11 8.63 15.30 -3.61
CA GLY A 11 7.69 16.09 -2.79
C GLY A 11 6.55 15.24 -2.20
N GLN A 12 5.99 14.33 -3.00
CA GLN A 12 4.95 13.40 -2.51
C GLN A 12 5.48 12.44 -1.44
N ASP A 13 6.71 11.95 -1.60
CA ASP A 13 7.33 11.04 -0.65
C ASP A 13 7.56 11.74 0.71
N GLU A 14 7.97 13.01 0.70
CA GLU A 14 8.11 13.83 1.90
C GLU A 14 6.76 14.14 2.57
N GLU A 15 5.74 14.51 1.79
CA GLU A 15 4.37 14.72 2.29
C GLU A 15 3.81 13.46 2.96
N TRP A 16 3.99 12.28 2.35
CA TRP A 16 3.48 11.03 2.90
C TRP A 16 4.23 10.63 4.17
N ASN A 17 5.55 10.80 4.22
CA ASN A 17 6.33 10.58 5.44
C ASN A 17 5.80 11.46 6.59
N GLY A 18 5.60 12.76 6.31
CA GLY A 18 5.08 13.71 7.30
C GLY A 18 3.68 13.34 7.79
N TRP A 19 2.77 13.01 6.87
CA TRP A 19 1.41 12.59 7.25
C TRP A 19 1.39 11.25 8.00
N ALA A 20 2.22 10.28 7.62
CA ALA A 20 2.33 9.00 8.32
C ALA A 20 2.84 9.19 9.75
N ALA A 21 3.87 10.01 9.96
CA ALA A 21 4.42 10.29 11.27
C ALA A 21 3.41 11.02 12.19
N ALA A 22 2.67 11.99 11.65
CA ALA A 22 1.62 12.68 12.39
C ALA A 22 0.41 11.77 12.68
N ALA A 23 0.05 10.91 11.73
CA ALA A 23 -1.03 9.95 11.89
C ALA A 23 -0.73 8.91 12.99
N GLN A 24 0.52 8.44 13.11
CA GLN A 24 0.95 7.58 14.21
C GLN A 24 0.81 8.25 15.59
N GLN A 25 0.94 9.58 15.64
CA GLN A 25 0.72 10.38 16.85
C GLN A 25 -0.76 10.69 17.12
N GLY A 26 -1.68 10.18 16.29
CA GLY A 26 -3.12 10.35 16.46
C GLY A 26 -3.73 11.53 15.69
N ASP A 27 -2.97 12.20 14.80
CA ASP A 27 -3.54 13.25 13.95
C ASP A 27 -4.46 12.66 12.88
N LYS A 28 -5.77 12.79 13.13
CA LYS A 28 -6.83 12.31 12.23
C LYS A 28 -6.85 13.02 10.88
N ARG A 29 -6.43 14.29 10.80
CA ARG A 29 -6.38 15.05 9.55
C ARG A 29 -5.22 14.57 8.69
N ALA A 30 -4.05 14.37 9.31
CA ALA A 30 -2.90 13.77 8.64
C ALA A 30 -3.23 12.35 8.16
N TYR A 31 -3.91 11.54 8.96
CA TYR A 31 -4.36 10.21 8.56
C TYR A 31 -5.29 10.24 7.34
N ALA A 32 -6.29 11.12 7.34
CA ALA A 32 -7.19 11.27 6.20
C ALA A 32 -6.46 11.77 4.94
N ALA A 33 -5.52 12.71 5.09
CA ALA A 33 -4.68 13.20 4.01
C ALA A 33 -3.80 12.09 3.43
N LEU A 34 -3.19 11.27 4.31
CA LEU A 34 -2.39 10.12 3.93
C LEU A 34 -3.20 9.15 3.08
N LEU A 35 -4.33 8.63 3.60
CA LEU A 35 -5.16 7.66 2.88
C LEU A 35 -5.60 8.18 1.50
N LYS A 36 -6.02 9.45 1.44
CA LYS A 36 -6.44 10.10 0.19
C LYS A 36 -5.26 10.26 -0.78
N GLY A 37 -4.09 10.61 -0.28
CA GLY A 37 -2.87 10.82 -1.09
C GLY A 37 -2.32 9.52 -1.68
N ILE A 38 -2.39 8.41 -0.93
CA ILE A 38 -1.81 7.13 -1.35
C ILE A 38 -2.74 6.33 -2.27
N ALA A 39 -4.06 6.53 -2.20
CA ALA A 39 -5.02 5.73 -2.96
C ALA A 39 -4.81 5.76 -4.50
N PRO A 40 -4.57 6.92 -5.15
CA PRO A 40 -4.28 6.96 -6.58
C PRO A 40 -2.99 6.23 -6.96
N PHE A 41 -1.97 6.30 -6.09
CA PHE A 41 -0.71 5.59 -6.29
C PHE A 41 -0.89 4.07 -6.19
N ILE A 42 -1.62 3.61 -5.17
CA ILE A 42 -1.98 2.19 -5.01
C ILE A 42 -2.76 1.69 -6.22
N ARG A 43 -3.77 2.44 -6.68
CA ARG A 43 -4.55 2.09 -7.88
C ARG A 43 -3.63 1.94 -9.10
N GLY A 44 -2.71 2.88 -9.32
CA GLY A 44 -1.76 2.81 -10.44
C GLY A 44 -0.84 1.59 -10.42
N MET A 45 -0.42 1.11 -9.23
CA MET A 45 0.37 -0.12 -9.11
C MET A 45 -0.47 -1.38 -9.37
N ILE A 46 -1.74 -1.36 -8.96
CA ILE A 46 -2.62 -2.51 -9.05
C ILE A 46 -3.11 -2.74 -10.48
N THR A 47 -3.57 -1.70 -11.17
CA THR A 47 -4.24 -1.83 -12.49
C THR A 47 -3.35 -2.45 -13.55
N GLY A 48 -2.03 -2.27 -13.48
CA GLY A 48 -1.09 -2.91 -14.42
C GLY A 48 -1.10 -4.43 -14.31
N GLY A 49 -1.56 -5.15 -15.33
CA GLY A 49 -1.52 -6.62 -15.36
C GLY A 49 -2.72 -7.32 -14.71
N LEU A 50 -3.81 -6.61 -14.44
CA LEU A 50 -5.10 -7.24 -14.14
C LEU A 50 -5.83 -7.60 -15.44
N ALA A 51 -6.45 -8.78 -15.49
CA ALA A 51 -7.33 -9.16 -16.59
C ALA A 51 -8.75 -8.60 -16.42
N ASN A 52 -9.14 -8.29 -15.18
CA ASN A 52 -10.42 -7.64 -14.86
C ASN A 52 -10.14 -6.34 -14.09
N ALA A 53 -10.64 -5.22 -14.64
CA ALA A 53 -10.49 -3.91 -14.02
C ALA A 53 -11.29 -3.77 -12.72
N ASP A 54 -12.38 -4.52 -12.57
CA ASP A 54 -13.26 -4.45 -11.38
C ASP A 54 -12.53 -4.91 -10.11
N TRP A 55 -11.55 -5.81 -10.24
CA TRP A 55 -10.73 -6.27 -9.11
C TRP A 55 -9.81 -5.20 -8.55
N ALA A 56 -9.52 -4.15 -9.32
CA ALA A 56 -8.61 -3.11 -8.86
C ALA A 56 -9.13 -2.44 -7.59
N ASP A 57 -10.44 -2.19 -7.52
CA ASP A 57 -11.06 -1.47 -6.42
C ASP A 57 -11.05 -2.31 -5.14
N ASP A 58 -11.31 -3.61 -5.25
CA ASP A 58 -11.24 -4.56 -4.15
C ASP A 58 -9.80 -4.66 -3.58
N ILE A 59 -8.80 -4.83 -4.45
CA ILE A 59 -7.40 -4.91 -4.01
C ILE A 59 -6.97 -3.57 -3.39
N VAL A 60 -7.36 -2.42 -3.95
CA VAL A 60 -7.06 -1.10 -3.36
C VAL A 60 -7.62 -1.02 -1.94
N GLN A 61 -8.86 -1.46 -1.72
CA GLN A 61 -9.45 -1.48 -0.38
C GLN A 61 -8.67 -2.38 0.58
N GLU A 62 -8.31 -3.59 0.17
CA GLU A 62 -7.51 -4.49 1.00
C GLU A 62 -6.15 -3.91 1.38
N VAL A 63 -5.50 -3.19 0.45
CA VAL A 63 -4.25 -2.48 0.71
C VAL A 63 -4.44 -1.37 1.73
N LEU A 64 -5.47 -0.53 1.57
CA LEU A 64 -5.75 0.55 2.52
C LEU A 64 -6.05 0.02 3.93
N ILE A 65 -6.80 -1.07 4.04
CA ILE A 65 -7.04 -1.75 5.33
C ILE A 65 -5.73 -2.26 5.93
N SER A 66 -4.85 -2.83 5.11
CA SER A 66 -3.54 -3.34 5.56
C SER A 66 -2.61 -2.23 6.02
N VAL A 67 -2.59 -1.11 5.29
CA VAL A 67 -1.86 0.10 5.67
C VAL A 67 -2.39 0.60 7.00
N HIS A 68 -3.71 0.72 7.18
CA HIS A 68 -4.29 1.14 8.45
C HIS A 68 -3.83 0.25 9.61
N LYS A 69 -3.94 -1.08 9.47
CA LYS A 69 -3.55 -2.04 10.51
C LYS A 69 -2.04 -1.98 10.80
N SER A 70 -1.22 -1.80 9.78
CA SER A 70 0.24 -1.91 9.89
C SER A 70 0.94 -0.56 10.04
N LEU A 71 0.21 0.57 9.98
CA LEU A 71 0.83 1.91 9.97
C LEU A 71 1.74 2.12 11.17
N HIS A 72 1.38 1.57 12.33
CA HIS A 72 2.16 1.64 13.57
C HIS A 72 3.52 0.91 13.50
N THR A 73 3.72 0.00 12.54
CA THR A 73 4.98 -0.75 12.36
C THR A 73 5.95 -0.03 11.43
N TRP A 74 5.48 0.97 10.66
CA TRP A 74 6.36 1.81 9.87
C TRP A 74 7.19 2.71 10.79
N SER A 75 8.45 2.94 10.44
CA SER A 75 9.34 3.78 11.22
C SER A 75 9.77 5.02 10.42
N PRO A 76 9.74 6.24 10.99
CA PRO A 76 10.05 7.48 10.27
C PRO A 76 11.48 7.60 9.73
N ASP A 77 12.42 6.77 10.19
CA ASP A 77 13.78 6.68 9.63
C ASP A 77 13.81 6.04 8.23
N ARG A 78 12.70 5.43 7.80
CA ARG A 78 12.58 4.74 6.51
C ARG A 78 11.60 5.45 5.58
N PRO A 79 11.88 5.53 4.27
CA PRO A 79 10.91 6.07 3.31
C PRO A 79 9.59 5.29 3.34
N PHE A 80 8.46 6.01 3.37
CA PHE A 80 7.12 5.43 3.45
C PHE A 80 6.71 4.70 2.16
N ARG A 81 7.07 5.24 1.00
CA ARG A 81 6.62 4.71 -0.30
C ARG A 81 7.08 3.28 -0.60
N PRO A 82 8.34 2.87 -0.36
CA PRO A 82 8.76 1.47 -0.49
C PRO A 82 7.99 0.52 0.44
N TRP A 83 7.76 0.94 1.70
CA TRP A 83 6.95 0.17 2.66
C TRP A 83 5.51 -0.03 2.15
N LEU A 84 4.90 1.03 1.63
CA LEU A 84 3.57 0.97 1.00
C LEU A 84 3.56 0.06 -0.24
N ALA A 85 4.58 0.15 -1.09
CA ALA A 85 4.69 -0.65 -2.31
C ALA A 85 4.82 -2.16 -2.00
N ALA A 86 5.51 -2.52 -0.91
CA ALA A 86 5.61 -3.90 -0.44
C ALA A 86 4.23 -4.45 -0.04
N ILE A 87 3.45 -3.71 0.75
CA ILE A 87 2.07 -4.09 1.11
C ILE A 87 1.20 -4.24 -0.13
N ALA A 88 1.25 -3.28 -1.06
CA ALA A 88 0.44 -3.31 -2.27
C ALA A 88 0.78 -4.52 -3.18
N SER A 89 2.07 -4.82 -3.34
CA SER A 89 2.54 -5.95 -4.15
C SER A 89 2.13 -7.28 -3.53
N PHE A 90 2.28 -7.42 -2.21
CA PHE A 90 1.83 -8.61 -1.48
C PHE A 90 0.32 -8.83 -1.65
N ARG A 91 -0.49 -7.79 -1.46
CA ARG A 91 -1.96 -7.88 -1.57
C ARG A 91 -2.43 -8.24 -2.97
N LYS A 92 -1.84 -7.61 -3.98
CA LYS A 92 -2.11 -7.94 -5.38
C LYS A 92 -1.78 -9.41 -5.67
N ALA A 93 -0.60 -9.88 -5.27
CA ALA A 93 -0.19 -11.27 -5.49
C ALA A 93 -1.10 -12.26 -4.76
N ASP A 94 -1.48 -11.94 -3.52
CA ASP A 94 -2.38 -12.77 -2.72
C ASP A 94 -3.78 -12.86 -3.34
N PHE A 95 -4.34 -11.73 -3.78
CA PHE A 95 -5.61 -11.68 -4.49
C PHE A 95 -5.56 -12.53 -5.78
N LEU A 96 -4.54 -12.31 -6.63
CA LEU A 96 -4.39 -13.07 -7.87
C LEU A 96 -4.23 -14.57 -7.60
N ARG A 97 -3.52 -14.96 -6.54
CA ARG A 97 -3.40 -16.37 -6.14
C ARG A 97 -4.75 -16.96 -5.77
N ARG A 98 -5.62 -16.23 -5.07
CA ARG A 98 -6.97 -16.71 -4.70
C ARG A 98 -7.89 -16.83 -5.90
N HIS A 99 -7.83 -15.86 -6.82
CA HIS A 99 -8.75 -15.77 -7.95
C HIS A 99 -8.34 -16.63 -9.15
N TYR A 100 -7.03 -16.85 -9.37
CA TYR A 100 -6.53 -17.74 -10.43
C TYR A 100 -6.06 -19.11 -9.92
N GLY A 101 -5.61 -19.18 -8.67
CA GLY A 101 -5.05 -20.39 -8.04
C GLY A 101 -6.08 -21.26 -7.32
N ALA A 102 -7.39 -21.02 -7.48
CA ALA A 102 -8.46 -21.91 -6.97
C ALA A 102 -8.49 -23.32 -7.61
N ARG A 103 -7.38 -23.77 -8.21
CA ARG A 103 -7.08 -25.18 -8.51
C ARG A 103 -6.04 -25.81 -7.57
N GLY A 104 -5.50 -25.10 -6.57
CA GLY A 104 -4.58 -25.70 -5.60
C GLY A 104 -4.25 -24.81 -4.39
N ASP A 105 -4.86 -25.14 -3.26
CA ASP A 105 -4.44 -24.91 -1.86
C ASP A 105 -3.79 -23.58 -1.40
N ARG A 106 -4.53 -22.83 -0.57
CA ARG A 106 -4.32 -22.65 0.89
C ARG A 106 -4.84 -21.28 1.35
N LYS A 107 -5.68 -21.29 2.41
CA LYS A 107 -6.18 -20.10 3.10
C LYS A 107 -5.03 -19.41 3.86
N ILE A 108 -4.67 -18.19 3.48
CA ILE A 108 -3.88 -17.28 4.32
C ILE A 108 -4.87 -16.32 4.99
N SER A 109 -5.03 -16.45 6.30
CA SER A 109 -5.83 -15.50 7.09
C SER A 109 -5.10 -14.17 7.13
N LEU A 110 -5.81 -13.08 6.80
CA LEU A 110 -5.23 -11.74 6.71
C LEU A 110 -5.03 -11.07 8.07
N ASP A 111 -5.52 -11.71 9.14
CA ASP A 111 -5.33 -11.26 10.51
C ASP A 111 -3.99 -11.71 11.10
N ASP A 112 -3.28 -12.66 10.47
CA ASP A 112 -2.00 -13.20 10.95
C ASP A 112 -0.78 -12.68 10.17
N ALA A 113 -0.98 -11.83 9.16
CA ALA A 113 0.12 -11.27 8.36
C ALA A 113 0.81 -10.15 9.16
N ASP A 114 1.77 -10.55 9.99
CA ASP A 114 2.69 -9.64 10.65
C ASP A 114 3.65 -9.02 9.61
N PHE A 115 3.22 -7.90 9.03
CA PHE A 115 4.05 -7.12 8.11
C PHE A 115 5.26 -6.45 8.80
N SER A 116 5.41 -6.56 10.13
CA SER A 116 6.61 -6.12 10.84
C SER A 116 7.82 -7.04 10.62
N ALA A 117 7.59 -8.27 10.13
CA ALA A 117 8.62 -9.30 10.00
C ALA A 117 9.26 -9.41 8.59
N LEU A 118 9.05 -8.44 7.69
CA LEU A 118 9.68 -8.48 6.36
C LEU A 118 11.16 -8.07 6.46
N PRO A 119 12.12 -8.92 6.04
CA PRO A 119 13.52 -8.55 6.01
C PRO A 119 13.74 -7.47 4.93
N VAL A 120 14.48 -6.43 5.31
CA VAL A 120 14.88 -5.30 4.47
C VAL A 120 15.97 -5.65 3.49
#